data_AF-A0A2N3N2U9-F1
#
_entry.id   AF-A0A2N3N2U9-F1
#
_cell.length_a   1.000
_cell.length_b   1.000
_cell.length_c   1.000
_cell.angle_alpha   90.00
_cell.angle_beta   90.00
_cell.angle_gamma   90.00
#
_symmetry.space_group_name_H-M   'P 1'
#
loop_
_entity.id
_entity.type
_entity.pdbx_description
1 polymer ?
#
loop_
_entity_poly.entity_id
_entity_poly.type
_entity_poly.pdbx_seq_one_letter_code
_entity_poly.pdbx_strand_id
1 'polypeptide(L)'
;MGGSSSSPAPPPRVARLEQVSLAGVLEPVKSTIRTMDLPPAITETAVEGIRLCAGLRRHYIFSTGNDVDDSMIATTLEMLTGLIAKAKEACNIRDYVTLLIEDTVLRLSMDLGPPTKALKDVARFINPFLNSDGASTTSPIEPFRVTDVALITETEKDLLVLLYYCHESNIKGSPDEAIGHLCKLANKYGDIKDLDVRKEPFTETEVYLFWALIFLVTNISTAVPESDLAKDSRTRLEAEQGVQLSRLLTVVEILLTDMRLDQACFCLMFLRRLSVDEKRSWWKSRAKKIAKELTKRRTVRQRWHEEFAAKTVKEMVKAPAAEGSESWSARSSLSFSREDLGLDPDPMKGL
;
A
#
# COMPACT_ATOMS: atom_id res chain seq x y z
N MET A 1 5.57 -47.31 4.90
CA MET A 1 4.50 -46.73 4.06
C MET A 1 3.99 -45.48 4.76
N GLY A 2 4.47 -44.30 4.34
CA GLY A 2 4.11 -43.02 4.96
C GLY A 2 3.07 -42.32 4.10
N GLY A 3 1.87 -42.12 4.66
CA GLY A 3 0.77 -41.44 3.98
C GLY A 3 1.13 -40.00 3.63
N SER A 4 1.17 -39.70 2.34
CA SER A 4 1.19 -38.34 1.83
C SER A 4 -0.09 -37.64 2.28
N SER A 5 0.07 -36.59 3.08
CA SER A 5 -0.98 -35.59 3.35
C SER A 5 -1.47 -35.04 2.00
N SER A 6 -2.57 -35.60 1.50
CA SER A 6 -3.28 -35.11 0.31
C SER A 6 -4.09 -33.88 0.70
N SER A 7 -3.41 -32.78 0.99
CA SER A 7 -4.07 -31.48 0.94
C SER A 7 -4.46 -31.25 -0.52
N PRO A 8 -5.72 -30.96 -0.83
CA PRO A 8 -6.13 -30.70 -2.20
C PRO A 8 -5.29 -29.55 -2.77
N ALA A 9 -4.85 -29.70 -4.02
CA ALA A 9 -4.14 -28.64 -4.71
C ALA A 9 -5.00 -27.35 -4.66
N PRO A 10 -4.42 -26.18 -4.35
CA PRO A 10 -5.18 -24.95 -4.33
C PRO A 10 -5.84 -24.76 -5.71
N PRO A 11 -7.11 -24.32 -5.75
CA PRO A 11 -7.84 -24.21 -7.00
C PRO A 11 -7.08 -23.32 -8.00
N PRO A 12 -7.05 -23.69 -9.29
CA PRO A 12 -6.30 -22.94 -10.31
C PRO A 12 -6.69 -21.46 -10.28
N ARG A 13 -5.67 -20.59 -10.21
CA ARG A 13 -5.82 -19.15 -10.07
C ARG A 13 -6.14 -18.52 -11.43
N VAL A 14 -7.42 -18.58 -11.80
CA VAL A 14 -7.91 -18.03 -13.08
C VAL A 14 -8.13 -16.52 -12.90
N ALA A 15 -7.50 -15.72 -13.76
CA ALA A 15 -7.82 -14.30 -13.91
C ALA A 15 -9.33 -14.14 -14.10
N ARG A 16 -10.00 -13.40 -13.21
CA ARG A 16 -11.43 -13.16 -13.35
C ARG A 16 -11.66 -11.94 -14.20
N LEU A 17 -12.57 -12.07 -15.17
CA LEU A 17 -13.07 -10.92 -15.90
C LEU A 17 -14.08 -10.22 -14.99
N GLU A 18 -13.76 -8.99 -14.61
CA GLU A 18 -14.56 -8.13 -13.74
C GLU A 18 -14.93 -6.87 -14.50
N GLN A 19 -16.06 -6.25 -14.16
CA GLN A 19 -16.33 -4.87 -14.57
C GLN A 19 -15.91 -3.95 -13.42
N VAL A 20 -15.09 -2.96 -13.73
CA VAL A 20 -14.64 -1.95 -12.76
C VAL A 20 -15.18 -0.60 -13.23
N SER A 21 -15.91 0.10 -12.36
CA SER A 21 -16.30 1.49 -12.64
C SER A 21 -15.11 2.40 -12.39
N LEU A 22 -14.73 3.19 -13.38
CA LEU A 22 -13.67 4.20 -13.31
C LEU A 22 -14.27 5.51 -13.80
N ALA A 23 -14.35 6.49 -12.90
CA ALA A 23 -15.08 7.75 -13.16
C ALA A 23 -16.51 7.54 -13.74
N GLY A 24 -17.21 6.51 -13.27
CA GLY A 24 -18.56 6.19 -13.74
C GLY A 24 -18.65 5.35 -15.03
N VAL A 25 -17.51 5.00 -15.64
CA VAL A 25 -17.44 4.14 -16.84
C VAL A 25 -17.08 2.71 -16.44
N LEU A 26 -17.90 1.74 -16.83
CA LEU A 26 -17.65 0.31 -16.60
C LEU A 26 -16.64 -0.23 -17.62
N GLU A 27 -15.43 -0.55 -17.16
CA GLU A 27 -14.40 -1.18 -17.98
C GLU A 27 -14.28 -2.69 -17.66
N PRO A 28 -14.27 -3.58 -18.67
CA PRO A 28 -13.97 -4.98 -18.46
C PRO A 28 -12.47 -5.19 -18.20
N VAL A 29 -12.13 -5.66 -17.01
CA VAL A 29 -10.76 -5.91 -16.57
C VAL A 29 -10.57 -7.38 -16.21
N LYS A 30 -9.49 -8.00 -16.67
CA LYS A 30 -9.02 -9.27 -16.12
C LYS A 30 -8.21 -8.97 -14.86
N SER A 31 -8.85 -9.10 -13.71
CA SER A 31 -8.26 -8.88 -12.39
C SER A 31 -7.72 -10.19 -11.82
N THR A 32 -6.58 -10.11 -11.15
CA THR A 32 -6.02 -11.20 -10.32
C THR A 32 -6.26 -11.00 -8.84
N ILE A 33 -6.78 -9.83 -8.47
CA ILE A 33 -7.09 -9.46 -7.09
C ILE A 33 -8.17 -10.42 -6.60
N ARG A 34 -7.85 -11.17 -5.55
CA ARG A 34 -8.82 -12.05 -4.91
C ARG A 34 -9.43 -11.31 -3.73
N THR A 35 -10.61 -10.75 -3.92
CA THR A 35 -11.48 -10.36 -2.79
C THR A 35 -12.05 -11.57 -2.04
N MET A 36 -11.93 -12.78 -2.61
CA MET A 36 -12.48 -14.02 -2.01
C MET A 36 -11.60 -14.68 -0.94
N ASP A 37 -10.35 -14.23 -0.74
CA ASP A 37 -9.47 -14.76 0.32
C ASP A 37 -9.55 -13.91 1.61
N LEU A 38 -10.50 -12.97 1.71
CA LEU A 38 -10.80 -12.21 2.93
C LEU A 38 -11.66 -13.08 3.88
N PRO A 39 -11.17 -13.43 5.08
CA PRO A 39 -11.97 -14.13 6.09
C PRO A 39 -13.14 -13.25 6.54
N PRO A 40 -14.28 -13.85 6.96
CA PRO A 40 -15.58 -13.70 6.32
C PRO A 40 -16.20 -12.29 6.43
N ALA A 41 -17.04 -11.98 5.44
CA ALA A 41 -18.00 -10.87 5.35
C ALA A 41 -17.43 -9.45 5.16
N ILE A 42 -16.68 -9.22 4.06
CA ILE A 42 -16.77 -7.91 3.41
C ILE A 42 -17.94 -7.91 2.44
N THR A 43 -18.71 -6.82 2.38
CA THR A 43 -19.89 -6.73 1.51
C THR A 43 -19.51 -6.30 0.09
N GLU A 44 -20.49 -6.30 -0.82
CA GLU A 44 -20.30 -5.73 -2.16
C GLU A 44 -19.83 -4.28 -2.14
N THR A 45 -20.17 -3.50 -1.10
CA THR A 45 -19.71 -2.12 -0.90
C THR A 45 -18.19 -2.04 -0.77
N ALA A 46 -17.59 -2.89 0.07
CA ALA A 46 -16.14 -2.95 0.22
C ALA A 46 -15.45 -3.47 -1.04
N VAL A 47 -16.05 -4.48 -1.70
CA VAL A 47 -15.56 -5.01 -2.98
C VAL A 47 -15.54 -3.93 -4.06
N GLU A 48 -16.56 -3.08 -4.13
CA GLU A 48 -16.63 -1.95 -5.05
C GLU A 48 -15.51 -0.94 -4.79
N GLY A 49 -15.27 -0.57 -3.52
CA GLY A 49 -14.17 0.33 -3.16
C GLY A 49 -12.79 -0.23 -3.52
N ILE A 50 -12.52 -1.50 -3.24
CA ILE A 50 -11.28 -2.18 -3.64
C ILE A 50 -11.09 -2.09 -5.17
N ARG A 51 -12.17 -2.32 -5.94
CA ARG A 51 -12.14 -2.24 -7.40
C ARG A 51 -11.87 -0.84 -7.90
N LEU A 52 -12.49 0.18 -7.31
CA LEU A 52 -12.25 1.60 -7.63
C LEU A 52 -10.77 1.95 -7.43
N CYS A 53 -10.20 1.64 -6.27
CA CYS A 53 -8.80 1.90 -5.96
C CYS A 53 -7.86 1.15 -6.91
N ALA A 54 -8.13 -0.14 -7.16
CA ALA A 54 -7.35 -0.92 -8.11
C ALA A 54 -7.42 -0.34 -9.53
N GLY A 55 -8.61 0.04 -9.99
CA GLY A 55 -8.82 0.67 -11.29
C GLY A 55 -8.02 1.95 -11.43
N LEU A 56 -8.08 2.86 -10.45
CA LEU A 56 -7.37 4.13 -10.51
C LEU A 56 -5.86 3.92 -10.53
N ARG A 57 -5.34 3.00 -9.70
CA ARG A 57 -3.91 2.62 -9.72
C ARG A 57 -3.49 2.09 -11.09
N ARG A 58 -4.31 1.25 -11.75
CA ARG A 58 -4.03 0.74 -13.09
C ARG A 58 -3.98 1.87 -14.12
N HIS A 59 -4.97 2.76 -14.10
CA HIS A 59 -5.04 3.92 -15.00
C HIS A 59 -3.85 4.87 -14.79
N TYR A 60 -3.49 5.16 -13.54
CA TYR A 60 -2.31 5.95 -13.19
C TYR A 60 -1.01 5.33 -13.74
N ILE A 61 -0.90 4.00 -13.72
CA ILE A 61 0.25 3.28 -14.25
C ILE A 61 0.28 3.29 -15.79
N PHE A 62 -0.89 3.18 -16.43
CA PHE A 62 -1.05 3.05 -17.88
C PHE A 62 -0.96 4.38 -18.63
N SER A 63 -1.61 5.42 -18.11
CA SER A 63 -1.70 6.69 -18.79
C SER A 63 -0.33 7.37 -18.86
N THR A 64 0.07 7.74 -20.07
CA THR A 64 1.33 8.40 -20.37
C THR A 64 1.30 9.86 -19.97
N GLY A 65 1.12 10.13 -18.68
CA GLY A 65 1.24 11.45 -18.06
C GLY A 65 0.08 12.42 -18.24
N ASN A 66 -0.93 12.13 -19.10
CA ASN A 66 -1.97 13.11 -19.45
C ASN A 66 -3.43 12.62 -19.38
N ASP A 67 -3.73 11.34 -19.06
CA ASP A 67 -5.12 10.81 -19.14
C ASP A 67 -5.76 10.46 -17.77
N VAL A 68 -5.01 10.42 -16.67
CA VAL A 68 -5.65 10.55 -15.35
C VAL A 68 -5.75 12.03 -15.07
N ASP A 69 -6.88 12.62 -15.47
CA ASP A 69 -7.19 14.00 -15.11
C ASP A 69 -7.51 14.09 -13.61
N ASP A 70 -7.32 15.28 -13.04
CA ASP A 70 -7.62 15.54 -11.63
C ASP A 70 -9.10 15.25 -11.31
N SER A 71 -9.97 15.32 -12.33
CA SER A 71 -11.39 14.95 -12.25
C SER A 71 -11.61 13.47 -11.95
N MET A 72 -10.89 12.56 -12.60
CA MET A 72 -10.95 11.12 -12.36
C MET A 72 -10.48 10.78 -10.95
N ILE A 73 -9.40 11.42 -10.49
CA ILE A 73 -8.90 11.28 -9.12
C ILE A 73 -9.96 11.77 -8.13
N ALA A 74 -10.45 13.00 -8.30
CA ALA A 74 -11.46 13.59 -7.44
C ALA A 74 -12.72 12.73 -7.37
N THR A 75 -13.26 12.31 -8.52
CA THR A 75 -14.44 11.44 -8.61
C THR A 75 -14.23 10.12 -7.89
N THR A 76 -13.07 9.48 -8.06
CA THR A 76 -12.77 8.20 -7.39
C THR A 76 -12.68 8.38 -5.87
N LEU A 77 -12.02 9.44 -5.41
CA LEU A 77 -11.92 9.75 -3.98
C LEU A 77 -13.28 10.12 -3.37
N GLU A 78 -14.13 10.84 -4.10
CA GLU A 78 -15.51 11.15 -3.69
C GLU A 78 -16.36 9.87 -3.56
N MET A 79 -16.32 9.00 -4.58
CA MET A 79 -17.01 7.71 -4.53
C MET A 79 -16.54 6.86 -3.35
N LEU A 80 -15.22 6.78 -3.14
CA LEU A 80 -14.63 6.02 -2.03
C LEU A 80 -15.03 6.60 -0.67
N THR A 81 -15.04 7.93 -0.54
CA THR A 81 -15.53 8.63 0.66
C THR A 81 -17.01 8.30 0.92
N GLY A 82 -17.83 8.27 -0.12
CA GLY A 82 -19.24 7.85 -0.03
C GLY A 82 -19.40 6.39 0.42
N LEU A 83 -18.57 5.47 -0.06
CA LEU A 83 -18.58 4.06 0.37
C LEU A 83 -18.14 3.92 1.84
N ILE A 84 -17.12 4.67 2.26
CA ILE A 84 -16.66 4.71 3.66
C ILE A 84 -17.77 5.23 4.58
N ALA A 85 -18.46 6.29 4.18
CA ALA A 85 -19.60 6.84 4.93
C ALA A 85 -20.73 5.81 5.07
N LYS A 86 -21.11 5.14 3.97
CA LYS A 86 -22.12 4.07 3.99
C LYS A 86 -21.74 2.91 4.91
N ALA A 87 -20.50 2.45 4.87
CA ALA A 87 -20.01 1.39 5.76
C ALA A 87 -20.10 1.81 7.24
N LYS A 88 -19.77 3.07 7.53
CA LYS A 88 -19.89 3.65 8.86
C LYS A 88 -21.35 3.75 9.33
N GLU A 89 -22.25 4.28 8.49
CA GLU A 89 -23.68 4.38 8.78
C GLU A 89 -24.32 3.00 9.01
N ALA A 90 -23.93 2.00 8.22
CA ALA A 90 -24.36 0.63 8.38
C ALA A 90 -23.76 -0.09 9.61
N CYS A 91 -22.91 0.59 10.39
CA CYS A 91 -22.17 0.02 11.52
C CYS A 91 -21.34 -1.22 11.14
N ASN A 92 -20.88 -1.30 9.89
CA ASN A 92 -20.08 -2.42 9.40
C ASN A 92 -18.58 -2.12 9.53
N ILE A 93 -18.00 -2.50 10.67
CA ILE A 93 -16.58 -2.23 10.98
C ILE A 93 -15.61 -2.87 9.97
N ARG A 94 -15.95 -4.05 9.41
CA ARG A 94 -15.11 -4.77 8.45
C ARG A 94 -14.94 -3.94 7.18
N ASP A 95 -16.06 -3.59 6.54
CA ASP A 95 -16.05 -2.78 5.33
C ASP A 95 -15.41 -1.42 5.57
N TYR A 96 -15.72 -0.80 6.71
CA TYR A 96 -15.16 0.50 7.07
C TYR A 96 -13.63 0.46 7.15
N VAL A 97 -13.07 -0.52 7.86
CA VAL A 97 -11.63 -0.71 7.99
C VAL A 97 -10.98 -1.04 6.65
N THR A 98 -11.55 -1.97 5.88
CA THR A 98 -11.03 -2.35 4.56
C THR A 98 -10.99 -1.16 3.61
N LEU A 99 -12.06 -0.36 3.56
CA LEU A 99 -12.13 0.83 2.71
C LEU A 99 -11.15 1.93 3.15
N LEU A 100 -10.96 2.13 4.47
CA LEU A 100 -9.95 3.07 4.98
C LEU A 100 -8.52 2.65 4.62
N ILE A 101 -8.22 1.34 4.67
CA ILE A 101 -6.94 0.80 4.23
C ILE A 101 -6.74 1.06 2.73
N GLU A 102 -7.73 0.75 1.89
CA GLU A 102 -7.65 0.98 0.44
C GLU A 102 -7.49 2.48 0.10
N ASP A 103 -8.27 3.36 0.73
CA ASP A 103 -8.14 4.82 0.59
C ASP A 103 -6.74 5.29 0.95
N THR A 104 -6.21 4.82 2.09
CA THR A 104 -4.89 5.23 2.55
C THR A 104 -3.79 4.71 1.64
N VAL A 105 -3.82 3.43 1.24
CA VAL A 105 -2.85 2.85 0.32
C VAL A 105 -2.91 3.55 -1.03
N LEU A 106 -4.10 3.86 -1.54
CA LEU A 106 -4.28 4.63 -2.76
C LEU A 106 -3.62 6.00 -2.65
N ARG A 107 -3.94 6.77 -1.61
CA ARG A 107 -3.39 8.11 -1.37
C ARG A 107 -1.88 8.12 -1.29
N LEU A 108 -1.30 7.22 -0.49
CA LEU A 108 0.13 7.12 -0.30
C LEU A 108 0.86 6.62 -1.56
N SER A 109 0.29 5.64 -2.26
CA SER A 109 0.93 5.06 -3.46
C SER A 109 0.85 5.95 -4.69
N MET A 110 -0.05 6.93 -4.71
CA MET A 110 -0.24 7.88 -5.81
C MET A 110 0.09 9.34 -5.43
N ASP A 111 0.64 9.57 -4.23
CA ASP A 111 0.98 10.90 -3.69
C ASP A 111 -0.23 11.86 -3.63
N LEU A 112 -1.44 11.34 -3.37
CA LEU A 112 -2.69 12.12 -3.28
C LEU A 112 -2.93 12.71 -1.89
N GLY A 113 -1.88 12.72 -1.06
CA GLY A 113 -1.91 13.23 0.30
C GLY A 113 -1.77 12.14 1.37
N PRO A 114 -1.85 12.56 2.64
CA PRO A 114 -1.54 11.69 3.76
C PRO A 114 -2.73 10.82 4.20
N PRO A 115 -2.52 9.90 5.16
CA PRO A 115 -3.59 9.15 5.80
C PRO A 115 -4.68 10.06 6.40
N THR A 116 -5.94 9.69 6.18
CA THR A 116 -7.09 10.47 6.65
C THR A 116 -7.21 10.45 8.18
N LYS A 117 -7.91 11.46 8.74
CA LYS A 117 -8.24 11.48 10.17
C LYS A 117 -8.98 10.21 10.59
N ALA A 118 -9.92 9.73 9.77
CA ALA A 118 -10.67 8.50 10.03
C ALA A 118 -9.77 7.28 10.23
N LEU A 119 -8.76 7.09 9.38
CA LEU A 119 -7.78 6.02 9.57
C LEU A 119 -6.98 6.21 10.88
N LYS A 120 -6.55 7.45 11.18
CA LYS A 120 -5.81 7.73 12.42
C LYS A 120 -6.64 7.43 13.66
N ASP A 121 -7.91 7.80 13.64
CA ASP A 121 -8.85 7.54 14.73
C ASP A 121 -9.00 6.02 14.92
N VAL A 122 -9.21 5.26 13.83
CA VAL A 122 -9.31 3.78 13.87
C VAL A 122 -8.03 3.12 14.40
N ALA A 123 -6.87 3.57 13.92
CA ALA A 123 -5.59 3.03 14.40
C ALA A 123 -5.41 3.26 15.91
N ARG A 124 -5.78 4.43 16.41
CA ARG A 124 -5.76 4.74 17.86
C ARG A 124 -6.82 3.97 18.64
N PHE A 125 -7.99 3.73 18.05
CA PHE A 125 -9.03 2.92 18.67
C PHE A 125 -8.57 1.46 18.86
N ILE A 126 -7.81 0.92 17.90
CA ILE A 126 -7.24 -0.43 17.96
C ILE A 126 -6.00 -0.48 18.86
N ASN A 127 -5.14 0.53 18.78
CA ASN A 127 -3.94 0.66 19.58
C ASN A 127 -3.91 2.04 20.27
N PRO A 128 -4.46 2.15 21.49
CA PRO A 128 -4.54 3.42 22.22
C PRO A 128 -3.19 4.03 22.61
N PHE A 129 -2.11 3.27 22.46
CA PHE A 129 -0.77 3.69 22.87
C PHE A 129 -0.01 4.45 21.78
N LEU A 130 -0.54 4.52 20.55
CA LEU A 130 0.12 5.20 19.43
C LEU A 130 0.36 6.69 19.72
N ASN A 131 1.63 7.10 19.72
CA ASN A 131 2.10 8.46 20.02
C ASN A 131 1.57 8.99 21.37
N SER A 132 1.45 8.11 22.37
CA SER A 132 0.98 8.50 23.69
C SER A 132 2.15 8.96 24.59
N ASP A 133 2.06 10.19 25.10
CA ASP A 133 2.87 10.67 26.25
C ASP A 133 2.34 10.14 27.60
N GLY A 134 1.32 9.30 27.57
CA GLY A 134 0.54 8.85 28.72
C GLY A 134 -0.92 8.61 28.30
N ALA A 135 -1.55 7.61 28.92
CA ALA A 135 -2.84 7.04 28.54
C ALA A 135 -3.90 8.08 28.11
N SER A 136 -4.13 8.18 26.80
CA SER A 136 -5.31 8.85 26.26
C SER A 136 -6.49 7.89 26.41
N THR A 137 -7.53 8.31 27.13
CA THR A 137 -8.82 7.59 27.16
C THR A 137 -9.43 7.67 25.77
N THR A 138 -9.21 6.66 24.95
CA THR A 138 -9.80 6.60 23.61
C THR A 138 -11.31 6.44 23.73
N SER A 139 -12.02 7.49 23.31
CA SER A 139 -13.46 7.41 23.12
C SER A 139 -13.75 6.45 21.96
N PRO A 140 -14.79 5.61 22.05
CA PRO A 140 -15.22 4.79 20.92
C PRO A 140 -15.44 5.65 19.68
N ILE A 141 -15.05 5.15 18.50
CA ILE A 141 -15.38 5.82 17.25
C ILE A 141 -16.84 5.50 16.97
N GLU A 142 -17.74 6.43 17.30
CA GLU A 142 -19.16 6.24 16.98
C GLU A 142 -19.35 5.94 15.48
N PRO A 143 -20.16 4.93 15.12
CA PRO A 143 -21.05 4.13 15.98
C PRO A 143 -20.45 2.83 16.54
N PHE A 144 -19.16 2.57 16.33
CA PHE A 144 -18.50 1.30 16.66
C PHE A 144 -18.23 1.13 18.16
N ARG A 145 -18.49 -0.07 18.65
CA ARG A 145 -18.24 -0.49 20.03
C ARG A 145 -16.85 -1.10 20.14
N VAL A 146 -16.28 -1.11 21.34
CA VAL A 146 -14.97 -1.75 21.61
C VAL A 146 -14.96 -3.24 21.20
N THR A 147 -16.10 -3.93 21.35
CA THR A 147 -16.26 -5.32 20.93
C THR A 147 -16.09 -5.53 19.43
N ASP A 148 -16.33 -4.52 18.61
CA ASP A 148 -16.26 -4.62 17.15
C ASP A 148 -14.81 -4.75 16.67
N VAL A 149 -13.83 -4.37 17.51
CA VAL A 149 -12.39 -4.60 17.25
C VAL A 149 -12.06 -6.09 17.11
N ALA A 150 -12.85 -6.98 17.73
CA ALA A 150 -12.67 -8.42 17.59
C ALA A 150 -12.93 -8.93 16.16
N LEU A 151 -13.67 -8.15 15.34
CA LEU A 151 -13.92 -8.47 13.94
C LEU A 151 -12.77 -8.05 13.03
N ILE A 152 -11.85 -7.21 13.50
CA ILE A 152 -10.68 -6.79 12.74
C ILE A 152 -9.60 -7.88 12.91
N THR A 153 -9.05 -8.36 11.80
CA THR A 153 -8.01 -9.40 11.85
C THR A 153 -6.71 -8.83 12.41
N GLU A 154 -5.89 -9.69 13.01
CA GLU A 154 -4.60 -9.28 13.54
C GLU A 154 -3.68 -8.64 12.47
N THR A 155 -3.74 -9.12 11.23
CA THR A 155 -2.96 -8.56 10.13
C THR A 155 -3.44 -7.17 9.72
N GLU A 156 -4.75 -6.92 9.73
CA GLU A 156 -5.27 -5.56 9.49
C GLU A 156 -4.90 -4.62 10.63
N LYS A 157 -4.95 -5.07 11.89
CA LYS A 157 -4.52 -4.26 13.04
C LYS A 157 -3.06 -3.85 12.91
N ASP A 158 -2.19 -4.80 12.56
CA ASP A 158 -0.77 -4.52 12.31
C ASP A 158 -0.57 -3.52 11.16
N LEU A 159 -1.30 -3.70 10.05
CA LEU A 159 -1.23 -2.79 8.90
C LEU A 159 -1.71 -1.38 9.26
N LEU A 160 -2.80 -1.25 10.01
CA LEU A 160 -3.33 0.05 10.46
C LEU A 160 -2.32 0.82 11.31
N VAL A 161 -1.56 0.11 12.16
CA VAL A 161 -0.46 0.73 12.93
C VAL A 161 0.64 1.24 12.00
N LEU A 162 1.05 0.47 10.99
CA LEU A 162 2.06 0.95 10.03
C LEU A 162 1.57 2.16 9.23
N LEU A 163 0.34 2.08 8.70
CA LEU A 163 -0.27 3.16 7.93
C LEU A 163 -0.48 4.44 8.75
N TYR A 164 -0.74 4.31 10.06
CA TYR A 164 -0.77 5.46 10.97
C TYR A 164 0.57 6.20 10.97
N TYR A 165 1.69 5.48 11.05
CA TYR A 165 3.02 6.06 10.99
C TYR A 165 3.46 6.48 9.59
N CYS A 166 2.73 6.17 8.52
CA CYS A 166 3.07 6.70 7.19
C CYS A 166 2.87 8.23 7.07
N HIS A 167 2.20 8.86 8.04
CA HIS A 167 2.05 10.32 8.10
C HIS A 167 3.23 10.99 8.80
N GLU A 168 3.84 12.00 8.16
CA GLU A 168 5.02 12.70 8.67
C GLU A 168 4.85 13.25 10.10
N SER A 169 3.74 13.93 10.40
CA SER A 169 3.46 14.41 11.77
C SER A 169 3.45 13.30 12.83
N ASN A 170 3.05 12.07 12.46
CA ASN A 170 2.98 10.96 13.40
C ASN A 170 4.37 10.36 13.61
N ILE A 171 5.19 10.28 12.56
CA ILE A 171 6.61 9.90 12.66
C ILE A 171 7.34 10.91 13.54
N LYS A 172 7.25 12.20 13.24
CA LYS A 172 7.96 13.26 13.96
C LYS A 172 7.56 13.36 15.43
N GLY A 173 6.32 12.98 15.77
CA GLY A 173 5.86 12.92 17.16
C GLY A 173 6.52 11.81 17.97
N SER A 174 6.83 10.66 17.35
CA SER A 174 7.35 9.48 18.07
C SER A 174 8.18 8.57 17.14
N PRO A 175 9.36 9.02 16.65
CA PRO A 175 10.09 8.31 15.61
C PRO A 175 10.69 6.99 16.10
N ASP A 176 11.16 6.92 17.35
CA ASP A 176 11.65 5.69 17.96
C ASP A 176 10.54 4.64 18.15
N GLU A 177 9.31 5.08 18.48
CA GLU A 177 8.14 4.21 18.57
C GLU A 177 7.78 3.62 17.21
N ALA A 178 7.79 4.46 16.16
CA ALA A 178 7.56 4.04 14.79
C ALA A 178 8.57 2.96 14.34
N ILE A 179 9.86 3.16 14.65
CA ILE A 179 10.93 2.18 14.39
C ILE A 179 10.70 0.90 15.21
N GLY A 180 10.27 1.02 16.46
CA GLY A 180 9.92 -0.11 17.31
C GLY A 180 8.81 -0.98 16.70
N HIS A 181 7.72 -0.36 16.23
CA HIS A 181 6.63 -1.05 15.54
C HIS A 181 7.09 -1.67 14.23
N LEU A 182 7.90 -0.95 13.45
CA LEU A 182 8.48 -1.43 12.21
C LEU A 182 9.29 -2.72 12.41
N CYS A 183 10.25 -2.73 13.33
CA CYS A 183 11.07 -3.91 13.61
C CYS A 183 10.24 -5.05 14.19
N LYS A 184 9.28 -4.76 15.09
CA LYS A 184 8.39 -5.77 15.66
C LYS A 184 7.61 -6.50 14.57
N LEU A 185 7.02 -5.75 13.64
CA LEU A 185 6.23 -6.33 12.55
C LEU A 185 7.11 -6.98 11.48
N ALA A 186 8.26 -6.40 11.16
CA ALA A 186 9.27 -7.02 10.30
C ALA A 186 9.67 -8.42 10.79
N ASN A 187 9.86 -8.58 12.10
CA ASN A 187 10.17 -9.88 12.70
C ASN A 187 8.96 -10.82 12.72
N LYS A 188 7.75 -10.29 12.98
CA LYS A 188 6.50 -11.09 13.02
C LYS A 188 6.20 -11.76 11.67
N TYR A 189 6.44 -11.05 10.57
CA TYR A 189 6.09 -11.53 9.22
C TYR A 189 7.23 -12.24 8.48
N GLY A 190 8.33 -12.54 9.20
CA GLY A 190 9.42 -13.38 8.71
C GLY A 190 10.52 -12.66 7.93
N ASP A 191 11.69 -13.27 7.90
CA ASP A 191 12.83 -12.83 7.09
C ASP A 191 12.74 -13.37 5.65
N ILE A 192 13.76 -13.09 4.84
CA ILE A 192 13.79 -13.53 3.44
C ILE A 192 13.75 -15.07 3.32
N LYS A 193 14.40 -15.79 4.24
CA LYS A 193 14.42 -17.26 4.23
C LYS A 193 13.04 -17.82 4.54
N ASP A 194 12.34 -17.20 5.49
CA ASP A 194 10.95 -17.57 5.82
C ASP A 194 10.04 -17.39 4.60
N LEU A 195 10.22 -16.29 3.85
CA LEU A 195 9.46 -16.05 2.63
C LEU A 195 9.80 -17.04 1.51
N ASP A 196 11.09 -17.40 1.35
CA ASP A 196 11.54 -18.33 0.30
C ASP A 196 10.98 -19.75 0.47
N VAL A 197 10.73 -20.19 1.72
CA VAL A 197 10.16 -21.52 2.01
C VAL A 197 8.64 -21.51 2.15
N ARG A 198 8.01 -20.33 2.07
CA ARG A 198 6.55 -20.17 2.21
C ARG A 198 5.84 -20.89 1.06
N LYS A 199 4.80 -21.66 1.40
CA LYS A 199 3.95 -22.39 0.45
C LYS A 199 2.60 -21.73 0.23
N GLU A 200 2.14 -20.97 1.21
CA GLU A 200 0.84 -20.31 1.17
C GLU A 200 0.92 -18.99 0.40
N PRO A 201 -0.07 -18.66 -0.44
CA PRO A 201 -0.13 -17.35 -1.05
C PRO A 201 -0.20 -16.23 -0.01
N PHE A 202 0.25 -15.04 -0.40
CA PHE A 202 -0.02 -13.84 0.38
C PHE A 202 -1.50 -13.43 0.26
N THR A 203 -2.11 -12.97 1.34
CA THR A 203 -3.35 -12.19 1.29
C THR A 203 -3.09 -10.79 0.72
N GLU A 204 -4.13 -10.06 0.32
CA GLU A 204 -4.00 -8.64 -0.10
C GLU A 204 -3.40 -7.78 1.04
N THR A 205 -3.91 -7.97 2.25
CA THR A 205 -3.46 -7.25 3.45
C THR A 205 -1.98 -7.51 3.75
N GLU A 206 -1.48 -8.74 3.58
CA GLU A 206 -0.06 -9.05 3.74
C GLU A 206 0.80 -8.32 2.70
N VAL A 207 0.35 -8.23 1.45
CA VAL A 207 1.08 -7.47 0.40
C VAL A 207 1.17 -5.99 0.79
N TYR A 208 0.08 -5.40 1.28
CA TYR A 208 0.09 -4.03 1.80
C TYR A 208 0.97 -3.88 3.03
N LEU A 209 1.07 -4.88 3.89
CA LEU A 209 1.94 -4.87 5.05
C LEU A 209 3.42 -4.80 4.64
N PHE A 210 3.86 -5.65 3.72
CA PHE A 210 5.25 -5.60 3.23
C PHE A 210 5.57 -4.30 2.49
N TRP A 211 4.60 -3.77 1.74
CA TRP A 211 4.74 -2.47 1.11
C TRP A 211 4.82 -1.33 2.15
N ALA A 212 3.97 -1.35 3.18
CA ALA A 212 3.95 -0.33 4.23
C ALA A 212 5.23 -0.35 5.08
N LEU A 213 5.81 -1.53 5.33
CA LEU A 213 7.09 -1.66 6.04
C LEU A 213 8.22 -0.89 5.32
N ILE A 214 8.39 -1.12 4.01
CA ILE A 214 9.42 -0.41 3.26
C ILE A 214 9.08 1.08 3.11
N PHE A 215 7.81 1.42 2.89
CA PHE A 215 7.36 2.80 2.81
C PHE A 215 7.72 3.56 4.09
N LEU A 216 7.44 2.96 5.24
CA LEU A 216 7.75 3.55 6.54
C LEU A 216 9.26 3.66 6.77
N VAL A 217 10.06 2.64 6.47
CA VAL A 217 11.54 2.76 6.58
C VAL A 217 12.06 3.92 5.75
N THR A 218 11.61 4.03 4.49
CA THR A 218 12.02 5.12 3.60
C THR A 218 11.61 6.48 4.15
N ASN A 219 10.38 6.62 4.63
CA ASN A 219 9.88 7.89 5.16
C ASN A 219 10.59 8.31 6.44
N ILE A 220 10.85 7.39 7.38
CA ILE A 220 11.61 7.71 8.59
C ILE A 220 13.03 8.17 8.20
N SER A 221 13.67 7.45 7.28
CA SER A 221 15.04 7.75 6.85
C SER A 221 15.19 9.07 6.12
N THR A 222 14.10 9.62 5.56
CA THR A 222 14.10 10.87 4.79
C THR A 222 13.57 12.05 5.59
N ALA A 223 12.55 11.84 6.43
CA ALA A 223 11.84 12.91 7.13
C ALA A 223 12.34 13.18 8.56
N VAL A 224 13.10 12.25 9.16
CA VAL A 224 13.60 12.37 10.55
C VAL A 224 15.12 12.57 10.53
N PRO A 225 15.62 13.68 11.08
CA PRO A 225 17.06 13.87 11.27
C PRO A 225 17.65 12.77 12.17
N GLU A 226 18.83 12.26 11.82
CA GLU A 226 19.49 11.23 12.64
C GLU A 226 19.73 11.67 14.10
N SER A 227 19.92 12.97 14.33
CA SER A 227 20.07 13.57 15.67
C SER A 227 18.88 13.33 16.58
N ASP A 228 17.70 13.13 15.99
CA ASP A 228 16.42 13.05 16.70
C ASP A 228 16.06 11.59 17.02
N LEU A 229 16.91 10.64 16.61
CA LEU A 229 16.75 9.22 16.87
C LEU A 229 17.65 8.76 18.01
N ALA A 230 17.12 7.91 18.88
CA ALA A 230 17.96 7.17 19.82
C ALA A 230 18.98 6.31 19.04
N LYS A 231 20.17 6.12 19.62
CA LYS A 231 21.27 5.37 18.99
C LYS A 231 20.83 3.97 18.53
N ASP A 232 20.11 3.26 19.41
CA ASP A 232 19.63 1.91 19.10
C ASP A 232 18.60 1.90 17.97
N SER A 233 17.72 2.90 17.91
CA SER A 233 16.74 3.06 16.83
C SER A 233 17.40 3.37 15.50
N ARG A 234 18.45 4.21 15.49
CA ARG A 234 19.24 4.49 14.29
C ARG A 234 19.86 3.20 13.74
N THR A 235 20.53 2.42 14.59
CA THR A 235 21.14 1.14 14.19
C THR A 235 20.08 0.16 13.65
N ARG A 236 18.90 0.10 14.27
CA ARG A 236 17.80 -0.74 13.79
C ARG A 236 17.25 -0.27 12.45
N LEU A 237 17.05 1.04 12.27
CA LEU A 237 16.56 1.61 11.02
C LEU A 237 17.53 1.33 9.86
N GLU A 238 18.84 1.54 10.08
CA GLU A 238 19.89 1.22 9.10
C GLU A 238 19.88 -0.27 8.70
N ALA A 239 19.72 -1.16 9.69
CA ALA A 239 19.63 -2.60 9.43
C ALA A 239 18.39 -2.96 8.59
N GLU A 240 17.26 -2.30 8.82
CA GLU A 240 16.01 -2.58 8.12
C GLU A 240 15.96 -2.03 6.69
N GLN A 241 16.66 -0.93 6.36
CA GLN A 241 16.63 -0.34 5.01
C GLN A 241 16.89 -1.33 3.88
N GLY A 242 18.01 -2.07 3.96
CA GLY A 242 18.34 -3.06 2.92
C GLY A 242 17.45 -4.30 2.98
N VAL A 243 17.05 -4.70 4.19
CA VAL A 243 16.26 -5.92 4.43
C VAL A 243 14.86 -5.76 3.89
N GLN A 244 14.16 -4.65 4.19
CA GLN A 244 12.80 -4.41 3.71
C GLN A 244 12.74 -4.30 2.18
N LEU A 245 13.77 -3.68 1.58
CA LEU A 245 13.90 -3.61 0.12
C LEU A 245 14.04 -5.01 -0.51
N SER A 246 14.90 -5.85 0.06
CA SER A 246 15.07 -7.22 -0.41
C SER A 246 13.82 -8.08 -0.17
N ARG A 247 13.16 -7.88 0.97
CA ARG A 247 11.92 -8.56 1.34
C ARG A 247 10.79 -8.24 0.36
N LEU A 248 10.58 -6.96 0.03
CA LEU A 248 9.56 -6.58 -0.95
C LEU A 248 9.86 -7.16 -2.34
N LEU A 249 11.12 -7.20 -2.78
CA LEU A 249 11.48 -7.88 -4.04
C LEU A 249 11.14 -9.37 -4.03
N THR A 250 11.44 -10.07 -2.94
CA THR A 250 11.10 -11.48 -2.79
C THR A 250 9.58 -11.68 -2.84
N VAL A 251 8.80 -10.82 -2.16
CA VAL A 251 7.33 -10.82 -2.26
C VAL A 251 6.90 -10.65 -3.71
N VAL A 252 7.48 -9.71 -4.46
CA VAL A 252 7.13 -9.51 -5.88
C VAL A 252 7.48 -10.72 -6.75
N GLU A 253 8.61 -11.38 -6.52
CA GLU A 253 9.00 -12.61 -7.23
C GLU A 253 8.00 -13.75 -6.96
N ILE A 254 7.51 -13.88 -5.72
CA ILE A 254 6.46 -14.84 -5.35
C ILE A 254 5.15 -14.46 -6.02
N LEU A 255 4.74 -13.19 -5.99
CA LEU A 255 3.52 -12.70 -6.67
C LEU A 255 3.55 -12.98 -8.18
N LEU A 256 4.70 -12.80 -8.84
CA LEU A 256 4.88 -13.17 -10.24
C LEU A 256 4.70 -14.68 -10.46
N THR A 257 5.28 -15.50 -9.58
CA THR A 257 5.13 -16.96 -9.61
C THR A 257 3.68 -17.38 -9.51
N ASP A 258 2.94 -16.69 -8.64
CA ASP A 258 1.52 -16.84 -8.37
C ASP A 258 0.61 -16.20 -9.42
N MET A 259 1.18 -15.58 -10.47
CA MET A 259 0.46 -14.87 -11.54
C MET A 259 -0.38 -13.69 -11.04
N ARG A 260 -0.04 -13.08 -9.90
CA ARG A 260 -0.69 -11.91 -9.29
C ARG A 260 -0.09 -10.60 -9.80
N LEU A 261 -0.27 -10.37 -11.10
CA LEU A 261 0.47 -9.34 -11.83
C LEU A 261 0.11 -7.91 -11.37
N ASP A 262 -1.15 -7.66 -10.99
CA ASP A 262 -1.61 -6.35 -10.52
C ASP A 262 -0.85 -5.89 -9.28
N GLN A 263 -0.67 -6.81 -8.33
CA GLN A 263 0.00 -6.54 -7.06
C GLN A 263 1.51 -6.48 -7.22
N ALA A 264 2.05 -7.31 -8.12
CA ALA A 264 3.45 -7.17 -8.53
C ALA A 264 3.71 -5.77 -9.12
N CYS A 265 2.82 -5.27 -9.99
CA CYS A 265 2.88 -3.91 -10.52
C CYS A 265 2.75 -2.84 -9.44
N PHE A 266 1.81 -3.00 -8.49
CA PHE A 266 1.65 -2.09 -7.35
C PHE A 266 2.95 -1.95 -6.54
N CYS A 267 3.57 -3.07 -6.15
CA CYS A 267 4.84 -3.04 -5.42
C CYS A 267 5.96 -2.43 -6.28
N LEU A 268 6.06 -2.82 -7.56
CA LEU A 268 7.04 -2.27 -8.50
C LEU A 268 6.90 -0.76 -8.71
N MET A 269 5.68 -0.21 -8.65
CA MET A 269 5.42 1.21 -8.78
C MET A 269 6.13 1.99 -7.67
N PHE A 270 6.02 1.56 -6.41
CA PHE A 270 6.72 2.18 -5.30
C PHE A 270 8.24 2.02 -5.43
N LEU A 271 8.68 0.81 -5.74
CA LEU A 271 10.09 0.47 -5.94
C LEU A 271 10.79 1.30 -7.02
N ARG A 272 10.06 1.67 -8.08
CA ARG A 272 10.54 2.57 -9.13
C ARG A 272 10.82 3.98 -8.59
N ARG A 273 10.01 4.48 -7.64
CA ARG A 273 10.25 5.79 -6.99
C ARG A 273 11.55 5.78 -6.19
N LEU A 274 11.87 4.66 -5.53
CA LEU A 274 13.13 4.50 -4.79
C LEU A 274 14.37 4.45 -5.70
N SER A 275 14.22 4.19 -7.00
CA SER A 275 15.36 3.97 -7.90
C SER A 275 16.26 5.18 -8.12
N VAL A 276 15.74 6.39 -7.85
CA VAL A 276 16.46 7.66 -7.95
C VAL A 276 17.55 7.76 -6.88
N ASP A 277 17.21 7.40 -5.64
CA ASP A 277 18.09 7.56 -4.49
C ASP A 277 18.83 6.26 -4.11
N GLU A 278 18.36 5.11 -4.60
CA GLU A 278 18.93 3.81 -4.26
C GLU A 278 20.23 3.52 -5.03
N LYS A 279 21.32 3.37 -4.26
CA LYS A 279 22.69 3.15 -4.77
C LYS A 279 23.08 1.67 -4.86
N ARG A 280 22.34 0.77 -4.20
CA ARG A 280 22.62 -0.66 -4.20
C ARG A 280 22.47 -1.26 -5.60
N SER A 281 23.53 -1.86 -6.13
CA SER A 281 23.54 -2.45 -7.48
C SER A 281 22.69 -3.72 -7.60
N TRP A 282 22.66 -4.54 -6.55
CA TRP A 282 21.86 -5.77 -6.48
C TRP A 282 20.36 -5.48 -6.62
N TRP A 283 19.92 -4.36 -6.06
CA TRP A 283 18.54 -3.87 -6.13
C TRP A 283 18.10 -3.66 -7.58
N LYS A 284 18.82 -2.81 -8.33
CA LYS A 284 18.52 -2.47 -9.73
C LYS A 284 18.52 -3.72 -10.61
N SER A 285 19.45 -4.64 -10.36
CA SER A 285 19.52 -5.93 -11.05
C SER A 285 18.28 -6.80 -10.81
N ARG A 286 17.86 -6.98 -9.55
CA ARG A 286 16.63 -7.75 -9.21
C ARG A 286 15.38 -7.08 -9.75
N ALA A 287 15.19 -5.77 -9.54
CA ALA A 287 14.05 -5.03 -10.06
C ALA A 287 13.93 -5.15 -11.60
N LYS A 288 15.05 -5.04 -12.32
CA LYS A 288 15.11 -5.27 -13.78
C LYS A 288 14.76 -6.70 -14.16
N LYS A 289 15.26 -7.70 -13.43
CA LYS A 289 14.91 -9.12 -13.65
C LYS A 289 13.42 -9.33 -13.48
N ILE A 290 12.84 -8.84 -12.40
CA ILE A 290 11.40 -8.91 -12.12
C ILE A 290 10.58 -8.28 -13.24
N ALA A 291 10.93 -7.05 -13.66
CA ALA A 291 10.23 -6.37 -14.75
C ALA A 291 10.34 -7.14 -16.08
N LYS A 292 11.48 -7.78 -16.36
CA LYS A 292 11.62 -8.69 -17.52
C LYS A 292 10.80 -9.98 -17.38
N GLU A 293 10.66 -10.52 -16.18
CA GLU A 293 9.82 -11.71 -15.98
C GLU A 293 8.33 -11.36 -16.14
N LEU A 294 7.92 -10.15 -15.72
CA LEU A 294 6.58 -9.63 -15.95
C LEU A 294 6.22 -9.56 -17.45
N THR A 295 7.19 -9.32 -18.35
CA THR A 295 6.94 -9.35 -19.80
C THR A 295 6.80 -10.75 -20.40
N LYS A 296 7.24 -11.80 -19.70
CA LYS A 296 7.19 -13.19 -20.21
C LYS A 296 5.88 -13.92 -19.87
N ARG A 297 5.17 -13.50 -18.82
CA ARG A 297 4.01 -14.21 -18.26
C ARG A 297 2.72 -13.86 -19.01
N ARG A 298 2.24 -14.70 -19.94
CA ARG A 298 1.15 -14.35 -20.88
C ARG A 298 -0.29 -14.61 -20.41
N THR A 299 -0.52 -15.60 -19.57
CA THR A 299 -1.87 -16.16 -19.31
C THR A 299 -2.84 -15.21 -18.60
N VAL A 300 -2.32 -14.17 -17.93
CA VAL A 300 -3.10 -13.24 -17.11
C VAL A 300 -2.76 -11.77 -17.41
N ARG A 301 -1.91 -11.55 -18.42
CA ARG A 301 -1.35 -10.24 -18.75
C ARG A 301 -2.37 -9.39 -19.48
N GLN A 302 -2.50 -8.14 -19.06
CA GLN A 302 -3.22 -7.10 -19.77
C GLN A 302 -2.22 -6.15 -20.43
N ARG A 303 -2.66 -5.41 -21.46
CA ARG A 303 -1.81 -4.47 -22.22
C ARG A 303 -1.02 -3.52 -21.31
N TRP A 304 -1.66 -2.99 -20.27
CA TRP A 304 -1.02 -2.07 -19.33
C TRP A 304 0.12 -2.69 -18.52
N HIS A 305 0.03 -3.98 -18.16
CA HIS A 305 1.13 -4.70 -17.50
C HIS A 305 2.36 -4.75 -18.42
N GLU A 306 2.14 -4.90 -19.73
CA GLU A 306 3.21 -4.97 -20.72
C GLU A 306 3.98 -3.66 -20.82
N GLU A 307 3.22 -2.58 -20.96
CA GLU A 307 3.74 -1.22 -21.14
C GLU A 307 4.44 -0.74 -19.86
N PHE A 308 3.85 -1.00 -18.68
CA PHE A 308 4.48 -0.72 -17.41
C PHE A 308 5.80 -1.47 -17.23
N ALA A 309 5.83 -2.76 -17.54
CA ALA A 309 7.04 -3.57 -17.45
C ALA A 309 8.14 -3.07 -18.41
N ALA A 310 7.77 -2.75 -19.66
CA ALA A 310 8.70 -2.22 -20.66
C ALA A 310 9.29 -0.86 -20.23
N LYS A 311 8.45 0.04 -19.71
CA LYS A 311 8.87 1.34 -19.17
C LYS A 311 9.80 1.17 -17.97
N THR A 312 9.45 0.29 -17.03
CA THR A 312 10.28 -0.02 -15.86
C THR A 312 11.65 -0.57 -16.27
N VAL A 313 11.71 -1.49 -17.25
CA VAL A 313 12.99 -1.99 -17.78
C VAL A 313 13.79 -0.85 -18.42
N LYS A 314 13.16 0.04 -19.19
CA LYS A 314 13.83 1.17 -19.84
C LYS A 314 14.46 2.11 -18.81
N GLU A 315 13.73 2.46 -17.77
CA GLU A 315 14.20 3.38 -16.71
C GLU A 315 15.26 2.76 -15.79
N MET A 316 15.14 1.46 -15.50
CA MET A 316 16.16 0.75 -14.71
C MET A 316 17.46 0.50 -15.51
N VAL A 317 17.45 0.67 -16.84
CA VAL A 317 18.63 0.54 -17.72
C VAL A 317 19.24 1.88 -18.09
N LYS A 318 18.42 2.90 -18.30
CA LYS A 318 18.87 4.25 -18.61
C LYS A 318 18.77 5.08 -17.33
N ALA A 319 19.90 5.34 -16.67
CA ALA A 319 19.97 6.48 -15.76
C ALA A 319 19.50 7.71 -16.56
N PRO A 320 18.49 8.48 -16.11
CA PRO A 320 18.03 9.61 -16.88
C PRO A 320 19.18 10.63 -16.91
N ALA A 321 19.83 10.74 -18.07
CA ALA A 321 20.46 11.98 -18.45
C ALA A 321 19.34 13.00 -18.56
N ALA A 322 19.54 14.16 -17.95
CA ALA A 322 18.63 15.29 -17.95
C ALA A 322 18.33 15.74 -19.38
N GLU A 323 17.28 15.19 -19.99
CA GLU A 323 16.70 15.69 -21.23
C GLU A 323 15.18 15.67 -21.10
N GLY A 324 14.62 16.84 -20.80
CA GLY A 324 13.40 17.40 -21.39
C GLY A 324 12.07 16.65 -21.32
N SER A 325 12.02 15.42 -20.82
CA SER A 325 10.78 14.79 -20.38
C SER A 325 10.47 15.39 -19.03
N GLU A 326 9.31 16.03 -18.85
CA GLU A 326 8.76 16.28 -17.52
C GLU A 326 8.78 14.95 -16.78
N SER A 327 9.78 14.84 -15.93
CA SER A 327 10.17 13.59 -15.32
C SER A 327 9.13 13.31 -14.26
N TRP A 328 8.75 12.04 -14.13
CA TRP A 328 7.96 11.58 -12.99
C TRP A 328 8.63 11.96 -11.63
N SER A 329 9.91 12.34 -11.65
CA SER A 329 10.64 12.95 -10.53
C SER A 329 10.23 14.38 -10.16
N ALA A 330 9.41 15.08 -10.97
CA ALA A 330 8.96 16.43 -10.61
C ALA A 330 7.92 16.42 -9.48
N ARG A 331 7.31 15.26 -9.20
CA ARG A 331 6.40 15.04 -8.06
C ARG A 331 7.06 14.30 -6.88
N SER A 332 8.38 14.06 -6.92
CA SER A 332 9.06 13.09 -6.04
C SER A 332 9.57 13.67 -4.72
N SER A 333 8.76 14.40 -3.96
CA SER A 333 9.03 14.47 -2.53
C SER A 333 8.40 13.24 -1.86
N LEU A 334 9.24 12.28 -1.48
CA LEU A 334 8.85 11.20 -0.55
C LEU A 334 8.44 11.77 0.83
N SER A 335 8.67 13.06 1.05
CA SER A 335 8.15 13.86 2.16
C SER A 335 6.90 14.63 1.74
N PHE A 336 5.83 14.53 2.53
CA PHE A 336 4.72 15.48 2.47
C PHE A 336 5.10 16.71 3.30
N SER A 337 6.03 17.53 2.77
CA SER A 337 6.33 18.82 3.39
C SER A 337 5.07 19.68 3.39
N ARG A 338 4.58 19.98 4.59
CA ARG A 338 3.42 20.81 4.85
C ARG A 338 3.72 22.25 4.44
N GLU A 339 3.38 22.62 3.21
CA GLU A 339 3.18 24.03 2.85
C GLU A 339 2.04 24.30 1.82
N ASP A 340 1.49 23.30 1.11
CA ASP A 340 0.54 23.57 0.01
C ASP A 340 -0.92 23.10 0.17
N LEU A 341 -1.43 22.87 1.38
CA LEU A 341 -2.87 22.60 1.58
C LEU A 341 -3.47 23.47 2.69
N GLY A 342 -3.44 24.78 2.45
CA GLY A 342 -4.42 25.72 3.00
C GLY A 342 -5.71 25.69 2.18
N LEU A 343 -6.44 24.57 2.21
CA LEU A 343 -7.86 24.56 1.88
C LEU A 343 -8.60 24.52 3.21
N ASP A 344 -8.82 25.70 3.76
CA ASP A 344 -9.78 25.93 4.83
C ASP A 344 -11.18 25.95 4.17
N PRO A 345 -12.06 24.96 4.39
CA PRO A 345 -13.42 25.05 3.95
C PRO A 345 -14.18 25.84 5.01
N ASP A 346 -14.00 27.16 5.04
CA ASP A 346 -14.91 28.05 5.77
C ASP A 346 -15.88 28.69 4.76
N PRO A 347 -17.08 28.10 4.53
CA PRO A 347 -18.03 28.60 3.54
C PRO A 347 -18.81 29.83 4.03
N MET A 348 -18.40 30.49 5.12
CA MET A 348 -19.16 31.60 5.74
C MET A 348 -18.29 32.82 6.08
N LYS A 349 -17.44 33.26 5.14
CA LYS A 349 -16.94 34.65 5.12
C LYS A 349 -17.24 35.32 3.79
N GLY A 350 -18.52 35.61 3.63
CA GLY A 350 -19.08 36.34 2.51
C GLY A 350 -20.51 36.78 2.83
N LEU A 351 -20.69 37.43 3.98
CA LEU A 351 -21.84 38.27 4.31
C LEU A 351 -21.37 39.48 5.11
#